data_AF-A0A8H8C4E7-F1
#
_entry.id   AF-A0A8H8C4E7-F1
#
_cell.length_a   1.000
_cell.length_b   1.000
_cell.length_c   1.000
_cell.angle_alpha   90.00
_cell.angle_beta   90.00
_cell.angle_gamma   90.00
#
_symmetry.space_group_name_H-M   'P 1'
#
loop_
_entity.id
_entity.type
_entity.pdbx_description
1 polymer ?
#
loop_
_entity_poly.entity_id
_entity_poly.type
_entity_poly.pdbx_seq_one_letter_code
_entity_poly.pdbx_strand_id
1 'polypeptide(L)'
;MFSTAIRRAAQPKIPFNIYANTYKATRLWPPDFSKIDRKHQFRLERKYKRRAKLKWARPRWTKFVKIAQMSSIVFIAVYGVLFLDWNQQSHPEHRPFEGIRSWFFGLTGSIWTKDQVGRKPNPDETTPTSTAR
;
A
#
# COMPACT_ATOMS: atom_id res chain seq x y z
N MET A 1 -8.47 -5.97 -11.59
CA MET A 1 -9.61 -5.10 -11.16
C MET A 1 -9.41 -3.61 -11.47
N PHE A 2 -8.57 -3.23 -12.47
CA PHE A 2 -8.27 -1.82 -12.79
C PHE A 2 -9.06 -1.27 -14.00
N SER A 3 -9.78 -2.13 -14.74
CA SER A 3 -10.54 -1.74 -15.93
C SER A 3 -11.67 -0.75 -15.65
N THR A 4 -12.07 -0.58 -14.39
CA THR A 4 -13.15 0.33 -14.00
C THR A 4 -12.71 1.78 -13.88
N ALA A 5 -11.44 2.06 -13.57
CA ALA A 5 -10.96 3.44 -13.38
C ALA A 5 -10.82 4.18 -14.72
N ILE A 6 -10.16 3.56 -15.70
CA ILE A 6 -9.97 4.12 -17.05
C ILE A 6 -11.32 4.27 -17.75
N ARG A 7 -12.17 3.23 -17.68
CA ARG A 7 -13.52 3.27 -18.26
C ARG A 7 -14.37 4.37 -17.64
N ARG A 8 -14.22 4.67 -16.34
CA ARG A 8 -14.97 5.72 -15.65
C ARG A 8 -14.46 7.13 -15.94
N ALA A 9 -13.16 7.30 -16.19
CA ALA A 9 -12.57 8.56 -16.62
C ALA A 9 -12.93 8.90 -18.08
N ALA A 10 -13.05 7.87 -18.93
CA ALA A 10 -13.45 8.00 -20.33
C ALA A 10 -14.98 8.09 -20.55
N GLN A 11 -15.80 7.99 -19.49
CA GLN A 11 -17.23 8.21 -19.63
C GLN A 11 -17.49 9.70 -19.86
N PRO A 12 -18.18 10.10 -20.94
CA PRO A 12 -18.57 11.49 -21.11
C PRO A 12 -19.43 11.88 -19.92
N LYS A 13 -19.06 12.97 -19.24
CA LYS A 13 -19.84 13.53 -18.14
C LYS A 13 -21.13 14.09 -18.77
N ILE A 14 -22.17 13.26 -18.83
CA ILE A 14 -23.47 13.66 -19.36
C ILE A 14 -23.90 14.91 -18.59
N PRO A 15 -24.20 16.04 -19.27
CA PRO A 15 -24.69 17.22 -18.58
C PRO A 15 -26.00 16.82 -17.89
N PHE A 16 -25.98 16.85 -16.56
CA PHE A 16 -27.13 16.50 -15.74
C PHE A 16 -28.19 17.58 -15.90
N ASN A 17 -29.03 17.45 -16.93
CA ASN A 17 -30.14 18.35 -17.14
C ASN A 17 -31.32 17.85 -16.30
N ILE A 18 -31.59 18.56 -15.20
CA ILE A 18 -32.63 18.23 -14.21
C ILE A 18 -34.00 18.09 -14.89
N TYR A 19 -34.25 18.87 -15.94
CA TYR A 19 -35.53 18.94 -16.63
C TYR A 19 -35.70 17.88 -17.74
N ALA A 20 -34.60 17.34 -18.26
CA ALA A 20 -34.61 16.32 -19.32
C ALA A 20 -34.52 14.86 -18.79
N ASN A 21 -34.52 14.66 -17.47
CA ASN A 21 -34.39 13.34 -16.87
C ASN A 21 -35.70 12.53 -17.03
N THR A 22 -35.60 11.35 -17.67
CA THR A 22 -36.70 10.38 -17.82
C THR A 22 -37.30 9.97 -16.47
N TYR A 23 -36.46 9.85 -15.44
CA TYR A 23 -36.88 9.46 -14.09
C TYR A 23 -36.98 10.67 -13.17
N LYS A 24 -38.11 11.39 -13.25
CA LYS A 24 -38.36 12.56 -12.41
C LYS A 24 -38.56 12.13 -10.95
N ALA A 25 -37.94 12.86 -10.02
CA ALA A 25 -38.16 12.63 -8.60
C ALA A 25 -39.60 13.03 -8.25
N THR A 26 -40.42 12.07 -7.82
CA THR A 26 -41.82 12.32 -7.43
C THR A 26 -41.93 13.22 -6.19
N ARG A 27 -40.87 13.26 -5.37
CA ARG A 27 -40.81 14.05 -4.14
C ARG A 27 -39.53 14.90 -4.17
N LEU A 28 -39.69 16.21 -3.95
CA LEU A 28 -38.56 17.13 -3.82
C LEU A 28 -37.71 16.71 -2.61
N TRP A 29 -36.40 16.66 -2.80
CA TRP A 29 -35.42 16.51 -1.74
C TRP A 29 -34.66 17.83 -1.62
N PRO A 30 -34.36 18.37 -0.42
CA PRO A 30 -34.62 17.87 0.93
C PRO A 30 -36.10 17.93 1.33
N PRO A 31 -36.53 17.15 2.33
CA PRO A 31 -37.87 17.26 2.87
C PRO A 31 -37.92 18.48 3.80
N ASP A 32 -38.99 19.26 3.74
CA ASP A 32 -39.18 20.38 4.68
C ASP A 32 -39.39 19.83 6.10
N PHE A 33 -38.34 19.84 6.93
CA PHE A 33 -38.39 19.31 8.30
C PHE A 33 -39.35 20.07 9.21
N SER A 34 -39.67 21.33 8.89
CA SER A 34 -40.64 22.15 9.63
C SER A 34 -42.09 21.68 9.46
N LYS A 35 -42.41 20.99 8.36
CA LYS A 35 -43.77 20.54 8.02
C LYS A 35 -44.04 19.09 8.45
N ILE A 36 -43.01 18.39 8.93
CA ILE A 36 -43.06 16.96 9.23
C ILE A 36 -43.26 16.75 10.73
N ASP A 37 -44.15 15.82 11.09
CA ASP A 37 -44.35 15.42 12.48
C ASP A 37 -43.05 14.92 13.13
N ARG A 38 -42.84 15.26 14.40
CA ARG A 38 -41.61 14.98 15.17
C ARG A 38 -41.28 13.48 15.21
N LYS A 39 -42.28 12.60 15.22
CA LYS A 39 -42.10 11.14 15.16
C LYS A 39 -41.48 10.71 13.83
N HIS A 40 -41.91 11.32 12.72
CA HIS A 40 -41.38 11.02 11.39
C HIS A 40 -39.97 11.58 11.22
N GLN A 41 -39.71 12.80 11.72
CA GLN A 41 -38.37 13.39 11.76
C GLN A 41 -37.37 12.48 12.49
N PHE A 42 -37.72 11.99 13.68
CA PHE A 42 -36.85 11.09 14.45
C PHE A 42 -36.53 9.78 13.70
N ARG A 43 -37.49 9.23 12.94
CA ARG A 43 -37.25 8.04 12.10
C ARG A 43 -36.25 8.33 10.98
N LEU A 44 -36.34 9.50 10.35
CA LEU A 44 -35.39 9.92 9.31
C LEU A 44 -34.00 10.13 9.89
N GLU A 45 -33.87 10.81 11.03
CA GLU A 45 -32.61 11.00 11.73
C GLU A 45 -31.96 9.68 12.11
N ARG A 46 -32.73 8.75 12.68
CA ARG A 46 -32.24 7.40 13.03
C ARG A 46 -31.75 6.65 11.79
N LYS A 47 -32.48 6.71 10.67
CA LYS A 47 -32.07 6.09 9.40
C LYS A 47 -30.81 6.73 8.85
N TYR A 48 -30.69 8.06 8.92
CA TYR A 48 -29.51 8.80 8.49
C TYR A 48 -28.28 8.40 9.31
N LYS A 49 -28.36 8.43 10.65
CA LYS A 49 -27.26 8.03 11.55
C LYS A 49 -26.78 6.61 11.28
N ARG A 50 -27.70 5.66 11.06
CA ARG A 50 -27.37 4.27 10.70
C ARG A 50 -26.63 4.17 9.37
N ARG A 51 -27.13 4.86 8.33
CA ARG A 51 -26.49 4.86 7.00
C ARG A 51 -25.13 5.54 7.03
N ALA A 52 -25.00 6.65 7.75
CA ALA A 52 -23.74 7.31 8.00
C ALA A 52 -22.75 6.33 8.67
N LYS A 53 -23.15 5.68 9.76
CA LYS A 53 -22.32 4.67 10.44
C LYS A 53 -21.84 3.56 9.49
N LEU A 54 -22.70 3.07 8.60
CA LEU A 54 -22.31 2.06 7.60
C LEU A 54 -21.37 2.60 6.52
N LYS A 55 -21.54 3.85 6.07
CA LYS A 55 -20.62 4.49 5.11
C LYS A 55 -19.25 4.78 5.74
N TRP A 56 -19.24 5.15 7.02
CA TRP A 56 -18.03 5.43 7.80
C TRP A 56 -17.41 4.17 8.42
N ALA A 57 -18.10 3.03 8.40
CA ALA A 57 -17.53 1.76 8.78
C ALA A 57 -16.44 1.39 7.75
N ARG A 58 -15.19 1.70 8.08
CA ARG A 58 -14.03 1.30 7.28
C ARG A 58 -13.91 -0.22 7.38
N PRO A 59 -13.98 -0.99 6.27
CA PRO A 59 -13.84 -2.44 6.31
C PRO A 59 -12.37 -2.80 6.60
N ARG A 60 -12.02 -2.87 7.90
CA ARG A 60 -10.66 -3.12 8.40
C ARG A 60 -10.10 -4.42 7.83
N TRP A 61 -10.90 -5.49 7.82
CA TRP A 61 -10.50 -6.79 7.29
C TRP A 61 -10.04 -6.72 5.83
N THR A 62 -10.81 -6.04 4.97
CA THR A 62 -10.44 -5.90 3.56
C THR A 62 -9.16 -5.07 3.38
N LYS A 63 -8.89 -4.12 4.29
CA LYS A 63 -7.64 -3.35 4.28
C LYS A 63 -6.46 -4.26 4.63
N PHE A 64 -6.59 -5.11 5.66
CA PHE A 64 -5.57 -6.07 6.03
C PHE A 64 -5.28 -7.07 4.92
N VAL A 65 -6.32 -7.69 4.33
CA VAL A 65 -6.14 -8.64 3.23
C VAL A 65 -5.46 -7.98 2.03
N LYS A 66 -5.81 -6.73 1.69
CA LYS A 66 -5.14 -5.99 0.61
C LYS A 66 -3.66 -5.70 0.93
N ILE A 67 -3.34 -5.35 2.17
CA ILE A 67 -1.96 -5.16 2.60
C ILE A 67 -1.20 -6.48 2.51
N ALA A 68 -1.76 -7.57 3.01
CA ALA A 68 -1.16 -8.90 2.95
C ALA A 68 -0.95 -9.38 1.50
N GLN A 69 -1.90 -9.11 0.61
CA GLN A 69 -1.77 -9.42 -0.81
C GLN A 69 -0.65 -8.62 -1.46
N MET A 70 -0.61 -7.30 -1.23
CA MET A 70 0.46 -6.45 -1.78
C MET A 70 1.82 -6.80 -1.17
N SER A 71 1.89 -7.11 0.12
CA SER A 71 3.13 -7.52 0.77
C SER A 71 3.62 -8.86 0.25
N SER A 72 2.72 -9.81 -0.02
CA SER A 72 3.07 -11.10 -0.63
C SER A 72 3.64 -10.92 -2.04
N ILE A 73 3.03 -10.06 -2.86
CA ILE A 73 3.55 -9.74 -4.21
C ILE A 73 4.95 -9.12 -4.12
N VAL A 74 5.13 -8.12 -3.26
CA VAL A 74 6.43 -7.47 -3.06
C VAL A 74 7.46 -8.46 -2.53
N PHE A 75 7.08 -9.31 -1.58
CA PHE A 75 7.97 -10.33 -1.01
C PHE A 75 8.48 -11.30 -2.08
N ILE A 76 7.58 -11.84 -2.93
CA ILE A 76 7.96 -12.74 -4.03
C ILE A 76 8.84 -12.01 -5.05
N ALA A 77 8.54 -10.74 -5.36
CA ALA A 77 9.35 -9.94 -6.28
C ALA A 77 10.77 -9.70 -5.74
N VAL A 78 10.91 -9.35 -4.46
CA VAL A 78 12.21 -9.17 -3.81
C VAL A 78 12.98 -10.50 -3.79
N TYR A 79 12.32 -11.60 -3.42
CA TYR A 79 12.94 -12.93 -3.44
C TYR A 79 13.44 -13.30 -4.85
N GLY A 80 12.61 -13.10 -5.88
CA GLY A 80 12.97 -13.29 -7.27
C GLY A 80 14.23 -12.48 -7.62
N VAL A 81 14.15 -11.16 -7.49
CA VAL A 81 15.23 -10.28 -7.95
C VAL A 81 16.54 -10.51 -7.17
N LEU A 82 16.49 -10.64 -5.85
CA LEU A 82 17.71 -10.71 -5.02
C LEU A 82 18.28 -12.11 -4.85
N PHE A 83 17.43 -13.13 -4.69
CA PHE A 83 17.85 -14.45 -4.21
C PHE A 83 17.66 -15.56 -5.24
N LEU A 84 16.74 -15.40 -6.21
CA LEU A 84 16.59 -16.39 -7.26
C LEU A 84 17.73 -16.24 -8.27
N ASP A 85 18.69 -17.15 -8.22
CA ASP A 85 19.74 -17.22 -9.22
C ASP A 85 19.21 -17.91 -10.48
N TRP A 86 18.70 -17.10 -11.42
CA TRP A 86 18.15 -17.57 -12.69
C TRP A 86 19.16 -18.29 -13.58
N ASN A 87 20.46 -18.18 -13.31
CA ASN A 87 21.52 -18.57 -14.23
C ASN A 87 22.30 -19.84 -13.87
N GLN A 88 21.84 -20.64 -12.90
CA GLN A 88 22.50 -21.93 -12.63
C GLN A 88 22.55 -22.88 -13.84
N GLN A 89 21.72 -22.67 -14.88
CA GLN A 89 21.62 -23.60 -16.01
C GLN A 89 22.02 -23.05 -17.39
N SER A 90 22.22 -21.74 -17.60
CA SER A 90 22.23 -21.20 -18.98
C SER A 90 23.50 -20.47 -19.41
N HIS A 91 24.02 -19.46 -18.69
CA HIS A 91 25.29 -18.81 -19.05
C HIS A 91 25.95 -18.11 -17.84
N PRO A 92 27.22 -18.41 -17.51
CA PRO A 92 27.88 -17.87 -16.32
C PRO A 92 28.29 -16.38 -16.40
N GLU A 93 28.28 -15.77 -17.60
CA GLU A 93 28.81 -14.40 -17.78
C GLU A 93 27.83 -13.26 -17.45
N HIS A 94 26.51 -13.48 -17.47
CA HIS A 94 25.54 -12.40 -17.28
C HIS A 94 24.45 -12.76 -16.29
N ARG A 95 24.79 -12.76 -14.99
CA ARG A 95 23.80 -12.89 -13.90
C ARG A 95 22.81 -11.70 -13.96
N PRO A 96 21.52 -11.93 -14.24
CA PRO A 96 20.56 -10.84 -14.30
C PRO A 96 20.37 -10.19 -12.91
N PHE A 97 20.23 -8.86 -12.89
CA PHE A 97 20.03 -8.03 -11.69
C PHE A 97 21.23 -7.87 -10.72
N GLU A 98 22.47 -8.21 -11.12
CA GLU A 98 23.71 -7.97 -10.35
C GLU A 98 23.85 -6.52 -9.85
N GLY A 99 23.54 -5.52 -10.70
CA GLY A 99 23.61 -4.11 -10.30
C GLY A 99 22.59 -3.72 -9.22
N ILE A 100 21.42 -4.36 -9.21
CA ILE A 100 20.37 -4.09 -8.20
C ILE A 100 20.71 -4.82 -6.90
N ARG A 101 21.28 -6.03 -6.98
CA ARG A 101 21.74 -6.80 -5.81
C ARG A 101 22.88 -6.09 -5.09
N SER A 102 23.92 -5.68 -5.83
CA SER A 102 25.08 -4.99 -5.25
C SER A 102 24.71 -3.63 -4.64
N TRP A 103 23.83 -2.86 -5.29
CA TRP A 103 23.29 -1.63 -4.71
C TRP A 103 22.47 -1.89 -3.44
N PHE A 104 21.58 -2.88 -3.45
CA PHE A 104 20.76 -3.22 -2.27
C PHE A 104 21.61 -3.65 -1.08
N PHE A 105 22.55 -4.58 -1.28
CA PHE A 105 23.44 -5.04 -0.22
C PHE A 105 24.44 -3.95 0.24
N GLY A 106 24.86 -3.06 -0.66
CA GLY A 106 25.64 -1.88 -0.29
C GLY A 106 24.86 -0.90 0.59
N LEU A 107 23.58 -0.66 0.28
CA LEU A 107 22.71 0.21 1.06
C LEU A 107 22.37 -0.39 2.43
N THR A 108 22.02 -1.68 2.49
CA THR A 108 21.70 -2.37 3.76
C THR A 108 22.92 -2.51 4.65
N GLY A 109 24.10 -2.80 4.08
CA GLY A 109 25.38 -2.80 4.78
C GLY A 109 25.72 -1.43 5.36
N SER A 110 25.58 -0.35 4.58
CA SER A 110 25.86 1.02 5.06
C SER A 110 24.94 1.46 6.20
N ILE A 111 23.69 0.98 6.24
CA ILE A 111 22.73 1.33 7.29
C ILE A 111 23.02 0.53 8.57
N TRP A 112 23.43 -0.74 8.46
CA TRP A 112 23.72 -1.61 9.61
C TRP A 112 25.12 -1.38 10.20
N THR A 113 26.10 -1.01 9.38
CA THR A 113 27.51 -0.81 9.80
C THR A 113 27.76 0.58 10.41
N LYS A 114 26.82 1.53 10.29
CA LYS A 114 26.98 2.91 10.80
C LYS A 114 27.22 2.99 12.32
N ASP A 115 26.77 1.97 13.07
CA ASP A 115 26.96 1.87 14.51
C ASP A 115 28.32 1.27 14.94
N GLN A 116 29.14 0.76 14.00
CA GLN A 116 30.44 0.13 14.33
C GLN A 116 31.63 1.09 14.32
N VAL A 117 31.44 2.36 13.97
CA VAL A 117 32.53 3.37 13.92
C VAL A 117 33.02 3.81 15.31
N GLY A 118 32.41 3.31 16.39
CA GLY A 118 32.76 3.66 17.78
C GLY A 118 33.81 2.79 18.48
N ARG A 119 34.32 1.69 17.90
CA ARG A 119 35.31 0.82 18.57
C ARG A 119 36.59 0.70 17.74
N LYS A 120 37.48 1.68 17.86
CA LYS A 120 38.89 1.51 17.52
C LYS A 120 39.57 0.72 18.65
N PRO A 121 40.06 -0.52 18.46
CA PRO A 121 41.12 -1.01 19.32
C PRO A 121 42.39 -0.21 18.99
N ASN A 122 43.03 0.34 20.02
CA ASN A 122 44.33 1.03 19.90
C ASN A 122 45.35 0.10 19.22
N PRO A 123 46.17 0.58 18.28
CA PRO A 123 47.16 -0.22 17.57
C PRO A 123 48.43 -0.54 18.37
N ASP A 124 48.42 -0.42 19.71
CA ASP A 124 49.65 -0.45 20.52
C ASP A 124 49.98 -1.81 21.16
N GLU A 125 49.26 -2.89 20.84
CA GLU A 125 49.65 -4.24 21.29
C GLU A 125 50.31 -5.04 20.16
N THR A 126 51.51 -4.58 19.78
CA THR A 126 52.46 -5.38 19.00
C THR A 126 53.21 -6.36 19.92
N THR A 127 53.05 -7.66 19.63
CA THR A 127 53.99 -8.79 19.84
C THR A 127 54.43 -9.14 21.28
N PRO A 128 54.39 -10.44 21.61
CA PRO A 128 55.68 -11.08 21.85
C PRO A 128 55.94 -12.28 20.94
N THR A 129 57.09 -12.22 20.28
CA THR A 129 57.92 -13.32 19.82
C THR A 129 58.07 -14.43 20.88
N SER A 130 57.86 -15.68 20.48
CA SER A 130 58.60 -16.86 20.97
C SER A 130 58.31 -18.01 19.97
N THR A 131 59.15 -18.21 18.96
CA THR A 131 60.33 -19.10 18.98
C THR A 131 59.99 -20.55 19.35
N ALA A 132 60.22 -21.39 18.34
CA ALA A 132 60.24 -22.86 18.26
C ALA A 132 60.55 -23.66 19.54
N ARG A 133 59.85 -24.78 19.70
CA ARG A 133 60.46 -26.12 19.74
C ARG A 133 59.43 -27.21 19.43
#